data_AF-A0A0Q6LXD5-F1
#
_entry.id   AF-A0A0Q6LXD5-F1
#
_cell.length_a   1.000
_cell.length_b   1.000
_cell.length_c   1.000
_cell.angle_alpha   90.00
_cell.angle_beta   90.00
_cell.angle_gamma   90.00
#
_symmetry.space_group_name_H-M   'P 1'
#
loop_
_entity.id
_entity.type
_entity.pdbx_description
1 polymer ?
#
loop_
_entity_poly.entity_id
_entity_poly.type
_entity_poly.pdbx_seq_one_letter_code
_entity_poly.pdbx_strand_id
1 'polypeptide(L)'
;MIDVVGEGVWEHELTPDRAAGSAWHSPRCRELLGTDLADEPSAIRTRVDRSDLARWDALWGAATRAPGHTVDGRLRLRSADGSLRWFQVRMRATADGTAAAGRLSGSLRELDTDAAPHQAKATFLAHMSHELRTPLNAVLGMTELAQRLATHNEQRGYLELARQSGQSLLRLIGDVIDYARAEAGELALRLETFDLSQLLAETFRGFMPQVQGRNLAMLYDYLGEQTQFQGDPARVRQIVSNLLANAVKFTAHGHVALVTELRPQPDGPWLLRIQVHDTGTGMDAATLERVFRPFEQGDNSARRQHGGTGLGLSLACKLAALMGGRVTATSVPGRGSVFSVELRLAAAAQPAPAPHAPGHAWLVVRSATTSPWLPRRIERLGWTTELIPDLAQATRRAQLGGRAPDCIVLAEDGLDDHSDLEALRRALPDSTRVTLLLRPDFHQPVLLERAARSRMAVLLKPLTPAELRTVASAEARRAPARTEPSTPMRPGMHVLVVEDNPLNQLVAREMLMVLGMKVSVAESGEEALAHCLQQAPDLVLMDIQMPGMDGVEATRRLRALQADGTLRPFPIVALTAHALAADRQSSLEAGMDEHLTKPMQFESLRTVLDQWRPDDPGLTGDDEEAPTAN
;
A
#
# COMPACT_ATOMS: atom_id res chain seq x y z
N MET A 1 -29.02 24.44 12.32
CA MET A 1 -28.70 23.05 12.67
C MET A 1 -28.66 22.24 11.39
N ILE A 2 -27.57 21.52 11.15
CA ILE A 2 -27.46 20.57 10.04
C ILE A 2 -28.22 19.32 10.47
N ASP A 3 -29.26 18.95 9.74
CA ASP A 3 -29.92 17.65 9.86
C ASP A 3 -28.88 16.59 9.46
N VAL A 4 -28.25 15.96 10.44
CA VAL A 4 -27.36 14.81 10.19
C VAL A 4 -28.28 13.63 9.91
N VAL A 5 -28.36 13.23 8.64
CA VAL A 5 -29.23 12.16 8.15
C VAL A 5 -29.11 10.92 9.05
N GLY A 6 -30.17 10.61 9.79
CA GLY A 6 -30.28 9.41 10.62
C GLY A 6 -30.19 9.59 12.15
N GLU A 7 -29.85 10.78 12.67
CA GLU A 7 -29.74 11.04 14.12
C GLU A 7 -30.97 11.76 14.70
N GLY A 8 -31.37 11.41 15.93
CA GLY A 8 -32.38 12.14 16.70
C GLY A 8 -31.73 13.27 17.50
N VAL A 9 -32.06 14.53 17.21
CA VAL A 9 -31.43 15.71 17.83
C VAL A 9 -32.34 16.30 18.91
N TRP A 10 -31.76 16.86 19.95
CA TRP A 10 -32.46 17.54 21.03
C TRP A 10 -31.68 18.73 21.55
N GLU A 11 -32.38 19.68 22.17
CA GLU A 11 -31.81 20.91 22.71
C GLU A 11 -32.54 21.33 23.97
N HIS A 12 -31.80 21.59 25.04
CA HIS A 12 -32.31 22.02 26.35
C HIS A 12 -31.67 23.35 26.74
N GLU A 13 -32.48 24.28 27.21
CA GLU A 13 -32.04 25.53 27.83
C GLU A 13 -31.61 25.26 29.27
N LEU A 14 -30.41 25.71 29.63
CA LEU A 14 -29.85 25.49 30.95
C LEU A 14 -30.18 26.69 31.85
N THR A 15 -31.22 26.54 32.67
CA THR A 15 -31.58 27.54 33.70
C THR A 15 -31.05 27.11 35.08
N PRO A 16 -30.88 28.06 36.03
CA PRO A 16 -30.46 27.75 37.40
C PRO A 16 -31.41 26.78 38.13
N ASP A 17 -32.68 26.76 37.72
CA ASP A 17 -33.68 25.76 38.14
C ASP A 17 -33.78 24.66 37.07
N ARG A 18 -33.19 23.49 37.33
CA ARG A 18 -33.11 22.36 36.40
C ARG A 18 -34.48 21.86 35.87
N ALA A 19 -35.58 22.25 36.49
CA ALA A 19 -36.94 21.87 36.09
C ALA A 19 -37.66 22.92 35.21
N ALA A 20 -37.11 24.12 35.04
CA ALA A 20 -37.80 25.26 34.41
C ALA A 20 -37.27 25.66 33.02
N GLY A 21 -36.27 24.94 32.49
CA GLY A 21 -35.69 25.20 31.16
C GLY A 21 -36.58 24.71 30.02
N SER A 22 -36.62 25.45 28.91
CA SER A 22 -37.29 24.98 27.70
C SER A 22 -36.51 23.83 27.05
N ALA A 23 -37.21 22.84 26.50
CA ALA A 23 -36.60 21.71 25.82
C ALA A 23 -37.27 21.47 24.47
N TRP A 24 -36.49 21.02 23.50
CA TRP A 24 -36.96 20.67 22.16
C TRP A 24 -36.36 19.34 21.73
N HIS A 25 -37.19 18.48 21.15
CA HIS A 25 -36.78 17.19 20.61
C HIS A 25 -37.22 17.08 19.15
N SER A 26 -36.32 16.64 18.26
CA SER A 26 -36.64 16.49 16.84
C SER A 26 -37.66 15.37 16.59
N PRO A 27 -38.39 15.37 15.44
CA PRO A 27 -39.29 14.29 15.06
C PRO A 27 -38.60 12.92 15.10
N ARG A 28 -37.34 12.85 14.65
CA ARG A 28 -36.54 11.62 14.70
C ARG A 28 -36.24 11.16 16.13
N CYS A 29 -36.06 12.09 17.07
CA CYS A 29 -35.91 11.78 18.49
C CYS A 29 -37.16 11.09 19.04
N ARG A 30 -38.35 11.56 18.63
CA ARG A 30 -39.65 10.98 18.98
C ARG A 30 -39.89 9.63 18.29
N GLU A 31 -39.45 9.45 17.05
CA GLU A 31 -39.47 8.14 16.39
C GLU A 31 -38.60 7.10 17.14
N LEU A 32 -37.44 7.52 17.64
CA LEU A 32 -36.50 6.62 18.32
C LEU A 32 -36.93 6.27 19.76
N LEU A 33 -37.46 7.23 20.52
CA LEU A 33 -37.72 7.06 21.96
C LEU A 33 -39.22 6.97 22.34
N GLY A 34 -40.12 7.31 21.42
CA GLY A 34 -41.57 7.33 21.62
C GLY A 34 -42.21 8.67 21.24
N THR A 35 -43.39 8.62 20.62
CA THR A 35 -44.16 9.82 20.23
C THR A 35 -44.71 10.60 21.41
N ASP A 36 -44.69 10.00 22.61
CA ASP A 36 -45.07 10.56 23.90
C ASP A 36 -43.91 11.30 24.61
N LEU A 37 -42.74 11.44 23.98
CA LEU A 37 -41.61 12.15 24.54
C LEU A 37 -41.96 13.64 24.75
N ALA A 38 -42.10 14.05 26.01
CA ALA A 38 -42.39 15.42 26.40
C ALA A 38 -41.24 16.38 26.03
N ASP A 39 -41.57 17.62 25.73
CA ASP A 39 -40.61 18.71 25.51
C ASP A 39 -40.13 19.29 26.85
N GLU A 40 -39.56 18.41 27.68
CA GLU A 40 -38.99 18.75 29.00
C GLU A 40 -37.55 18.22 29.12
N PRO A 41 -36.65 18.91 29.85
CA PRO A 41 -35.24 18.51 29.95
C PRO A 41 -35.01 17.08 30.50
N SER A 42 -35.92 16.58 31.33
CA SER A 42 -35.83 15.23 31.90
C SER A 42 -36.30 14.12 30.96
N ALA A 43 -36.95 14.44 29.84
CA ALA A 43 -37.68 13.44 29.03
C ALA A 43 -36.78 12.33 28.46
N ILE A 44 -35.56 12.65 28.01
CA ILE A 44 -34.61 11.62 27.55
C ILE A 44 -34.05 10.83 28.74
N ARG A 45 -33.77 11.49 29.87
CA ARG A 45 -33.22 10.85 31.07
C ARG A 45 -34.16 9.77 31.61
N THR A 46 -35.48 9.94 31.53
CA THR A 46 -36.46 8.91 31.96
C THR A 46 -36.45 7.66 31.08
N ARG A 47 -35.92 7.77 29.85
CA ARG A 47 -35.77 6.65 28.92
C ARG A 47 -34.46 5.88 29.13
N VAL A 48 -33.49 6.42 29.88
CA VAL A 48 -32.21 5.76 30.18
C VAL A 48 -32.43 4.58 31.14
N ASP A 49 -31.79 3.45 30.85
CA ASP A 49 -31.79 2.29 31.72
C ASP A 49 -31.22 2.61 33.11
N ARG A 50 -31.77 2.00 34.16
CA ARG A 50 -31.35 2.25 35.54
C ARG A 50 -29.84 2.06 35.76
N SER A 51 -29.24 1.09 35.08
CA SER A 51 -27.80 0.79 35.24
C SER A 51 -26.88 1.78 34.50
N ASP A 52 -27.41 2.57 33.56
CA ASP A 52 -26.66 3.57 32.79
C ASP A 52 -26.97 5.02 33.24
N LEU A 53 -27.87 5.24 34.20
CA LEU A 53 -28.21 6.57 34.75
C LEU A 53 -26.99 7.34 35.27
N ALA A 54 -26.08 6.67 35.98
CA ALA A 54 -24.86 7.30 36.48
C ALA A 54 -23.95 7.79 35.34
N ARG A 55 -23.92 7.08 34.21
CA ARG A 55 -23.18 7.49 33.02
C ARG A 55 -23.85 8.66 32.31
N TRP A 56 -25.18 8.67 32.22
CA TRP A 56 -25.93 9.82 31.73
C TRP A 56 -25.60 11.09 32.54
N ASP A 57 -25.68 11.00 33.87
CA ASP A 57 -25.41 12.14 34.75
C ASP A 57 -23.94 12.62 34.64
N ALA A 58 -22.99 11.70 34.41
CA ALA A 58 -21.59 12.01 34.16
C ALA A 58 -21.37 12.74 32.81
N LEU A 59 -22.00 12.27 31.72
CA LEU A 59 -21.93 12.89 30.39
C LEU A 59 -22.52 14.31 30.43
N TRP A 60 -23.70 14.45 31.04
CA TRP A 60 -24.35 15.75 31.25
C TRP A 60 -23.45 16.72 32.03
N GLY A 61 -22.85 16.25 33.12
CA GLY A 61 -21.93 17.04 33.94
C GLY A 61 -20.66 17.43 33.18
N ALA A 62 -20.10 16.54 32.36
CA ALA A 62 -18.91 16.83 31.57
C ALA A 62 -19.20 17.88 30.48
N ALA A 63 -20.32 17.76 29.77
CA ALA A 63 -20.70 18.70 28.72
C ALA A 63 -20.96 20.11 29.28
N THR A 64 -21.57 20.22 30.46
CA THR A 64 -21.89 21.51 31.11
C THR A 64 -20.67 22.18 31.75
N ARG A 65 -19.65 21.41 32.19
CA ARG A 65 -18.40 21.96 32.77
C ARG A 65 -17.41 22.48 31.72
N ALA A 66 -17.51 22.04 30.48
CA ALA A 66 -16.62 22.45 29.39
C ALA A 66 -17.43 22.94 28.16
N PRO A 67 -18.03 24.14 28.24
CA PRO A 67 -18.78 24.71 27.12
C PRO A 67 -17.91 24.77 25.86
N GLY A 68 -18.48 24.39 24.72
CA GLY A 68 -17.76 24.32 23.45
C GLY A 68 -17.13 22.97 23.12
N HIS A 69 -17.00 22.03 24.08
CA HIS A 69 -16.54 20.67 23.83
C HIS A 69 -17.70 19.68 23.69
N THR A 70 -17.60 18.78 22.71
CA THR A 70 -18.55 17.69 22.54
C THR A 70 -18.12 16.50 23.38
N VAL A 71 -19.02 15.98 24.19
CA VAL A 71 -18.83 14.76 24.99
C VAL A 71 -19.71 13.68 24.39
N ASP A 72 -19.17 12.48 24.25
CA ASP A 72 -19.90 11.33 23.71
C ASP A 72 -19.84 10.11 24.64
N GLY A 73 -20.88 9.29 24.57
CA GLY A 73 -20.95 8.06 25.35
C GLY A 73 -22.04 7.12 24.86
N ARG A 74 -22.06 5.90 25.41
CA ARG A 74 -23.03 4.86 25.05
C ARG A 74 -23.92 4.55 26.23
N LEU A 75 -25.22 4.53 25.99
CA LEU A 75 -26.23 4.30 27.01
C LEU A 75 -27.31 3.38 26.44
N ARG A 76 -27.92 2.56 27.30
CA ARG A 76 -29.15 1.86 26.94
C ARG A 76 -30.34 2.76 27.20
N LEU A 77 -31.17 2.95 26.17
CA LEU A 77 -32.44 3.67 26.29
C LEU A 77 -33.59 2.76 25.89
N ARG A 78 -34.76 3.03 26.47
CA ARG A 78 -36.03 2.43 26.05
C ARG A 78 -36.49 3.08 24.75
N SER A 79 -36.56 2.29 23.69
CA SER A 79 -37.04 2.68 22.38
C SER A 79 -38.57 2.86 22.36
N ALA A 80 -39.12 3.41 21.27
CA ALA A 80 -40.54 3.62 21.05
C ALA A 80 -41.37 2.32 21.15
N ASP A 81 -40.79 1.17 20.79
CA ASP A 81 -41.43 -0.16 20.90
C ASP A 81 -41.35 -0.76 22.32
N GLY A 82 -40.76 -0.03 23.28
CA GLY A 82 -40.58 -0.47 24.67
C GLY A 82 -39.35 -1.36 24.90
N SER A 83 -38.64 -1.77 23.85
CA SER A 83 -37.40 -2.55 23.94
C SER A 83 -36.23 -1.69 24.43
N LEU A 84 -35.26 -2.33 25.08
CA LEU A 84 -34.04 -1.68 25.53
C LEU A 84 -32.98 -1.77 24.42
N ARG A 85 -32.54 -0.64 23.87
CA ARG A 85 -31.56 -0.59 22.77
C ARG A 85 -30.36 0.27 23.14
N TRP A 86 -29.21 0.00 22.51
CA TRP A 86 -28.02 0.82 22.69
C TRP A 86 -28.11 2.07 21.83
N PHE A 87 -27.74 3.22 22.40
CA PHE A 87 -27.61 4.46 21.65
C PHE A 87 -26.24 5.07 21.91
N GLN A 88 -25.65 5.65 20.87
CA GLN A 88 -24.60 6.65 21.01
C GLN A 88 -25.27 7.98 21.30
N VAL A 89 -24.83 8.63 22.37
CA VAL A 89 -25.32 9.93 22.82
C VAL A 89 -24.17 10.91 22.75
N ARG A 90 -24.34 12.01 22.01
CA ARG A 90 -23.41 13.14 21.96
C ARG A 90 -24.08 14.35 22.59
N MET A 91 -23.34 15.12 23.37
CA MET A 91 -23.84 16.32 24.04
C MET A 91 -22.79 17.43 23.95
N ARG A 92 -23.23 18.66 23.75
CA ARG A 92 -22.37 19.84 23.74
C ARG A 92 -23.12 21.01 24.35
N ALA A 93 -22.49 21.69 25.29
CA ALA A 93 -23.01 22.94 25.82
C ALA A 93 -22.46 24.15 25.03
N THR A 94 -23.28 25.17 24.83
CA THR A 94 -22.88 26.48 24.30
C THR A 94 -23.03 27.54 25.38
N ALA A 95 -22.06 28.47 25.45
CA ALA A 95 -22.07 29.55 26.42
C ALA A 95 -22.80 30.78 25.87
N ASP A 96 -23.67 31.38 26.68
CA ASP A 96 -24.43 32.58 26.31
C ASP A 96 -23.76 33.82 26.93
N GLY A 97 -22.72 34.35 26.27
CA GLY A 97 -22.10 35.66 26.54
C GLY A 97 -21.52 35.94 27.95
N THR A 98 -21.82 35.10 28.94
CA THR A 98 -21.58 35.30 30.38
C THR A 98 -20.69 34.20 30.99
N ALA A 99 -19.95 33.46 30.14
CA ALA A 99 -19.09 32.32 30.48
C ALA A 99 -19.79 31.09 31.13
N ALA A 100 -21.08 31.18 31.47
CA ALA A 100 -21.90 30.04 31.87
C ALA A 100 -22.53 29.34 30.64
N ALA A 101 -22.69 28.01 30.72
CA ALA A 101 -23.41 27.22 29.73
C ALA A 101 -24.89 27.65 29.71
N GLY A 102 -25.36 28.25 28.61
CA GLY A 102 -26.76 28.70 28.45
C GLY A 102 -27.65 27.67 27.78
N ARG A 103 -27.06 26.76 27.00
CA ARG A 103 -27.80 25.77 26.20
C ARG A 103 -27.02 24.48 26.04
N LEU A 104 -27.71 23.35 26.08
CA LEU A 104 -27.17 22.01 25.86
C LEU A 104 -27.88 21.36 24.68
N SER A 105 -27.14 21.07 23.62
CA SER A 105 -27.66 20.33 22.47
C SER A 105 -27.07 18.93 22.47
N GLY A 106 -27.83 17.95 22.01
CA GLY A 106 -27.34 16.58 21.86
C GLY A 106 -27.93 15.83 20.69
N SER A 107 -27.28 14.73 20.32
CA SER A 107 -27.77 13.80 19.31
C SER A 107 -27.79 12.37 19.84
N LEU A 108 -28.75 11.60 19.35
CA LEU A 108 -29.00 10.20 19.68
C LEU A 108 -28.99 9.39 18.40
N ARG A 109 -28.15 8.36 18.37
CA ARG A 109 -28.08 7.41 17.27
C ARG A 109 -28.19 6.00 17.81
N GLU A 110 -29.19 5.26 17.34
CA GLU A 110 -29.34 3.84 17.69
C GLU A 110 -28.15 3.02 17.17
N LEU A 111 -27.64 2.13 17.99
CA LEU A 111 -26.54 1.21 17.68
C LEU A 111 -27.13 -0.18 17.49
N ASP A 112 -26.83 -0.81 16.36
CA ASP A 112 -27.19 -2.21 16.13
C ASP A 112 -26.55 -3.10 17.19
N THR A 113 -27.37 -3.87 17.92
CA THR A 113 -26.95 -4.72 19.05
C THR A 113 -25.93 -5.79 18.67
N ASP A 114 -25.83 -6.14 17.38
CA ASP A 114 -24.84 -7.10 16.88
C ASP A 114 -23.46 -6.48 16.63
N ALA A 115 -23.32 -5.15 16.53
CA ALA A 115 -22.03 -4.51 16.20
C ALA A 115 -21.10 -4.31 17.41
N ALA A 116 -21.64 -4.27 18.64
CA ALA A 116 -20.86 -3.93 19.84
C ALA A 116 -19.74 -4.94 20.18
N PRO A 117 -19.95 -6.27 20.10
CA PRO A 117 -18.87 -7.25 20.32
C PRO A 117 -17.79 -7.17 19.24
N HIS A 118 -18.17 -6.96 17.98
CA HIS A 118 -17.23 -6.87 16.85
C HIS A 118 -16.36 -5.62 16.93
N GLN A 119 -16.92 -4.49 17.32
CA GLN A 119 -16.21 -3.22 17.49
C GLN A 119 -15.25 -3.23 18.69
N ALA A 120 -15.65 -3.81 19.83
CA ALA A 120 -14.76 -3.99 20.98
C ALA A 120 -13.58 -4.93 20.63
N LYS A 121 -13.86 -6.01 19.89
CA LYS A 121 -12.84 -6.95 19.38
C LYS A 121 -11.90 -6.27 18.39
N ALA A 122 -12.41 -5.45 17.46
CA ALA A 122 -11.60 -4.70 16.51
C ALA A 122 -10.68 -3.68 17.19
N THR A 123 -11.20 -2.93 18.17
CA THR A 123 -10.42 -1.95 18.95
C THR A 123 -9.34 -2.64 19.79
N PHE A 124 -9.68 -3.73 20.48
CA PHE A 124 -8.71 -4.54 21.24
C PHE A 124 -7.60 -5.10 20.36
N LEU A 125 -7.96 -5.68 19.20
CA LEU A 125 -6.98 -6.21 18.24
C LEU A 125 -6.11 -5.11 17.63
N ALA A 126 -6.65 -3.91 17.39
CA ALA A 126 -5.88 -2.78 16.89
C ALA A 126 -4.82 -2.31 17.90
N HIS A 127 -5.16 -2.22 19.20
CA HIS A 127 -4.20 -1.87 20.24
C HIS A 127 -3.12 -2.96 20.38
N MET A 128 -3.53 -4.23 20.47
CA MET A 128 -2.59 -5.36 20.52
C MET A 128 -1.69 -5.45 19.29
N SER A 129 -2.15 -4.99 18.13
CA SER A 129 -1.31 -4.91 16.95
C SER A 129 -0.10 -4.02 17.16
N HIS A 130 -0.28 -2.83 17.74
CA HIS A 130 0.79 -1.86 17.89
C HIS A 130 1.84 -2.40 18.87
N GLU A 131 1.34 -2.99 19.96
CA GLU A 131 2.16 -3.64 20.99
C GLU A 131 2.91 -4.87 20.46
N LEU A 132 2.36 -5.60 19.50
CA LEU A 132 3.02 -6.75 18.87
C LEU A 132 3.95 -6.34 17.71
N ARG A 133 3.62 -5.29 16.96
CA ARG A 133 4.41 -4.81 15.81
C ARG A 133 5.73 -4.23 16.25
N THR A 134 5.75 -3.44 17.31
CA THR A 134 6.94 -2.74 17.81
C THR A 134 8.10 -3.69 18.15
N PRO A 135 7.95 -4.69 19.03
CA PRO A 135 9.04 -5.63 19.32
C PRO A 135 9.41 -6.50 18.11
N LEU A 136 8.44 -6.85 17.26
CA LEU A 136 8.68 -7.70 16.11
C LEU A 136 9.44 -6.97 14.98
N ASN A 137 9.16 -5.69 14.78
CA ASN A 137 9.91 -4.83 13.86
C ASN A 137 11.37 -4.68 14.30
N ALA A 138 11.61 -4.57 15.60
CA ALA A 138 12.97 -4.53 16.12
C ALA A 138 13.72 -5.86 15.89
N VAL A 139 13.06 -7.00 16.12
CA VAL A 139 13.63 -8.32 15.80
C VAL A 139 13.98 -8.40 14.30
N LEU A 140 13.12 -7.91 13.41
CA LEU A 140 13.40 -7.86 11.97
C LEU A 140 14.56 -6.95 11.59
N GLY A 141 14.65 -5.77 12.22
CA GLY A 141 15.79 -4.88 12.02
C GLY A 141 17.10 -5.52 12.46
N MET A 142 17.11 -6.19 13.63
CA MET A 142 18.28 -6.91 14.14
C MET A 142 18.66 -8.11 13.27
N THR A 143 17.69 -8.86 12.74
CA THR A 143 18.01 -9.99 11.84
C THR A 143 18.54 -9.50 10.50
N GLU A 144 18.03 -8.38 9.96
CA GLU A 144 18.58 -7.76 8.74
C GLU A 144 20.03 -7.30 8.96
N LEU A 145 20.31 -6.61 10.06
CA LEU A 145 21.65 -6.15 10.42
C LEU A 145 22.61 -7.34 10.59
N ALA A 146 22.21 -8.34 11.37
CA ALA A 146 23.00 -9.54 11.56
C ALA A 146 23.27 -10.26 10.22
N GLN A 147 22.30 -10.27 9.30
CA GLN A 147 22.44 -10.92 7.99
C GLN A 147 23.48 -10.21 7.11
N ARG A 148 23.57 -8.88 7.22
CA ARG A 148 24.60 -8.07 6.52
C ARG A 148 25.99 -8.24 7.13
N LEU A 149 26.07 -8.36 8.46
CA LEU A 149 27.33 -8.57 9.18
C LEU A 149 27.82 -10.03 9.16
N ALA A 150 26.95 -10.98 8.81
CA ALA A 150 27.28 -12.40 8.81
C ALA A 150 28.36 -12.74 7.76
N THR A 151 29.45 -13.31 8.24
CA THR A 151 30.61 -13.75 7.44
C THR A 151 30.43 -15.14 6.85
N HIS A 152 29.50 -15.95 7.38
CA HIS A 152 29.23 -17.31 6.93
C HIS A 152 27.84 -17.47 6.29
N ASN A 153 27.77 -18.23 5.19
CA ASN A 153 26.52 -18.46 4.44
C ASN A 153 25.42 -19.16 5.27
N GLU A 154 25.80 -20.05 6.19
CA GLU A 154 24.84 -20.77 7.06
C GLU A 154 24.14 -19.81 8.04
N GLN A 155 24.87 -18.85 8.62
CA GLN A 155 24.31 -17.80 9.47
C GLN A 155 23.36 -16.89 8.69
N ARG A 156 23.73 -16.50 7.46
CA ARG A 156 22.84 -15.74 6.56
C ARG A 156 21.55 -16.51 6.29
N GLY A 157 21.63 -17.83 6.13
CA GLY A 157 20.47 -18.71 5.96
C GLY A 157 19.53 -18.70 7.17
N TYR A 158 20.05 -18.86 8.39
CA TYR A 158 19.23 -18.81 9.60
C TYR A 158 18.58 -17.44 9.84
N LEU A 159 19.33 -16.37 9.58
CA LEU A 159 18.84 -15.00 9.73
C LEU A 159 17.78 -14.65 8.69
N GLU A 160 17.95 -15.11 7.45
CA GLU A 160 16.95 -15.00 6.41
C GLU A 160 15.66 -15.74 6.80
N LEU A 161 15.77 -16.97 7.34
CA LEU A 161 14.61 -17.73 7.81
C LEU A 161 13.89 -17.04 8.98
N ALA A 162 14.64 -16.49 9.95
CA ALA A 162 14.09 -15.74 11.08
C ALA A 162 13.36 -14.47 10.58
N ARG A 163 13.95 -13.76 9.62
CA ARG A 163 13.38 -12.57 8.98
C ARG A 163 12.08 -12.91 8.23
N GLN A 164 12.08 -13.95 7.40
CA GLN A 164 10.89 -14.42 6.68
C GLN A 164 9.76 -14.84 7.64
N SER A 165 10.11 -15.46 8.76
CA SER A 165 9.16 -15.88 9.80
C SER A 165 8.54 -14.67 10.51
N GLY A 166 9.35 -13.68 10.92
CA GLY A 166 8.87 -12.46 11.55
C GLY A 166 7.99 -11.60 10.63
N GLN A 167 8.37 -11.48 9.36
CA GLN A 167 7.55 -10.80 8.35
C GLN A 167 6.21 -11.52 8.11
N SER A 168 6.23 -12.85 8.15
CA SER A 168 5.00 -13.63 8.05
C SER A 168 4.10 -13.37 9.25
N LEU A 169 4.64 -13.37 10.48
CA LEU A 169 3.86 -13.08 11.68
C LEU A 169 3.24 -11.67 11.66
N LEU A 170 3.99 -10.63 11.23
CA LEU A 170 3.45 -9.28 11.06
C LEU A 170 2.28 -9.23 10.08
N ARG A 171 2.39 -9.95 8.96
CA ARG A 171 1.33 -10.06 7.96
C ARG A 171 0.08 -10.69 8.56
N LEU A 172 0.25 -11.79 9.32
CA LEU A 172 -0.86 -12.47 9.99
C LEU A 172 -1.57 -11.58 11.02
N ILE A 173 -0.80 -10.84 11.81
CA ILE A 173 -1.34 -9.85 12.75
C ILE A 173 -2.17 -8.82 11.96
N GLY A 174 -1.61 -8.26 10.89
CA GLY A 174 -2.30 -7.35 9.98
C GLY A 174 -3.62 -7.91 9.46
N ASP A 175 -3.60 -9.14 8.93
CA ASP A 175 -4.78 -9.82 8.38
C ASP A 175 -5.88 -10.01 9.43
N VAL A 176 -5.53 -10.36 10.67
CA VAL A 176 -6.50 -10.53 11.77
C VAL A 176 -7.20 -9.22 12.12
N ILE A 177 -6.47 -8.11 12.15
CA ILE A 177 -7.03 -6.80 12.48
C ILE A 177 -7.87 -6.28 11.33
N ASP A 178 -7.38 -6.38 10.10
CA ASP A 178 -8.13 -5.99 8.91
C ASP A 178 -9.43 -6.79 8.81
N TYR A 179 -9.38 -8.09 9.11
CA TYR A 179 -10.58 -8.92 9.21
C TYR A 179 -11.55 -8.43 10.28
N ALA A 180 -11.07 -8.13 11.48
CA ALA A 180 -11.91 -7.66 12.59
C ALA A 180 -12.52 -6.28 12.31
N ARG A 181 -11.74 -5.35 11.73
CA ARG A 181 -12.23 -4.03 11.30
C ARG A 181 -13.24 -4.13 10.17
N ALA A 182 -13.00 -4.99 9.19
CA ALA A 182 -13.95 -5.25 8.11
C ALA A 182 -15.24 -5.88 8.65
N GLU A 183 -15.16 -6.76 9.66
CA GLU A 183 -16.33 -7.34 10.34
C GLU A 183 -17.13 -6.30 11.12
N ALA A 184 -16.45 -5.37 11.79
CA ALA A 184 -17.08 -4.29 12.55
C ALA A 184 -17.62 -3.15 11.67
N GLY A 185 -17.41 -3.20 10.35
CA GLY A 185 -17.79 -2.10 9.43
C GLY A 185 -16.97 -0.82 9.62
N GLU A 186 -15.82 -0.90 10.29
CA GLU A 186 -14.96 0.26 10.61
C GLU A 186 -13.88 0.53 9.56
N LEU A 187 -13.78 -0.35 8.56
CA LEU A 187 -12.78 -0.21 7.51
C LEU A 187 -13.22 0.85 6.49
N ALA A 188 -12.68 2.06 6.63
CA ALA A 188 -12.88 3.13 5.64
C ALA A 188 -12.05 2.88 4.37
N LEU A 189 -12.71 2.92 3.21
CA LEU A 189 -12.05 2.87 1.90
C LEU A 189 -11.44 4.23 1.57
N ARG A 190 -10.23 4.23 1.03
CA ARG A 190 -9.58 5.44 0.50
C ARG A 190 -9.89 5.53 -0.99
N LEU A 191 -10.53 6.62 -1.41
CA LEU A 191 -10.82 6.84 -2.82
C LEU A 191 -9.70 7.66 -3.45
N GLU A 192 -8.87 7.02 -4.26
CA GLU A 192 -7.79 7.65 -5.03
C GLU A 192 -7.80 7.20 -6.49
N THR A 193 -7.22 8.01 -7.35
CA THR A 193 -7.02 7.67 -8.77
C THR A 193 -5.76 6.81 -8.90
N PHE A 194 -5.86 5.67 -9.57
CA PHE A 194 -4.73 4.78 -9.78
C PHE A 194 -4.82 4.01 -11.11
N ASP A 195 -3.66 3.55 -11.60
CA ASP A 195 -3.58 2.65 -12.75
C ASP A 195 -3.75 1.18 -12.29
N LEU A 196 -4.90 0.59 -12.58
CA LEU A 196 -5.21 -0.79 -12.25
C LEU A 196 -4.24 -1.77 -12.92
N SER A 197 -3.87 -1.53 -14.17
CA SER A 197 -3.03 -2.45 -14.91
C SER A 197 -1.62 -2.52 -14.29
N GLN A 198 -1.08 -1.37 -13.89
CA GLN A 198 0.19 -1.26 -13.19
C GLN A 198 0.11 -1.90 -11.79
N LEU A 199 -0.95 -1.61 -11.04
CA LEU A 199 -1.19 -2.19 -9.71
C LEU A 199 -1.16 -3.73 -9.76
N LEU A 200 -1.88 -4.31 -10.72
CA LEU A 200 -1.96 -5.76 -10.90
C LEU A 200 -0.62 -6.35 -11.36
N ALA A 201 0.08 -5.67 -12.28
CA ALA A 201 1.39 -6.11 -12.76
C ALA A 201 2.43 -6.11 -11.63
N GLU A 202 2.50 -5.05 -10.81
CA GLU A 202 3.39 -4.97 -9.64
C GLU A 202 3.07 -6.05 -8.61
N THR A 203 1.79 -6.27 -8.34
CA THR A 203 1.35 -7.32 -7.42
C THR A 203 1.80 -8.68 -7.92
N PHE A 204 1.61 -8.95 -9.22
CA PHE A 204 2.03 -10.19 -9.85
C PHE A 204 3.56 -10.40 -9.84
N ARG A 205 4.34 -9.33 -10.08
CA ARG A 205 5.81 -9.34 -10.00
C ARG A 205 6.31 -9.80 -8.63
N GLY A 206 5.65 -9.37 -7.56
CA GLY A 206 6.00 -9.75 -6.18
C GLY A 206 5.96 -11.25 -5.91
N PHE A 207 5.23 -12.04 -6.70
CA PHE A 207 5.15 -13.50 -6.58
C PHE A 207 6.14 -14.25 -7.47
N MET A 208 6.76 -13.60 -8.47
CA MET A 208 7.67 -14.26 -9.40
C MET A 208 8.93 -14.84 -8.73
N PRO A 209 9.59 -14.17 -7.75
CA PRO A 209 10.74 -14.75 -7.06
C PRO A 209 10.39 -16.04 -6.28
N GLN A 210 9.15 -16.18 -5.79
CA GLN A 210 8.74 -17.34 -4.99
C GLN A 210 8.63 -18.63 -5.81
N VAL A 211 8.45 -18.48 -7.13
CA VAL A 211 8.31 -19.60 -8.07
C VAL A 211 9.61 -19.86 -8.83
N GLN A 212 10.68 -19.12 -8.54
CA GLN A 212 11.99 -19.32 -9.16
C GLN A 212 12.48 -20.75 -8.92
N GLY A 213 12.97 -21.39 -9.99
CA GLY A 213 13.42 -22.79 -9.94
C GLY A 213 12.31 -23.84 -9.87
N ARG A 214 11.03 -23.43 -9.81
CA ARG A 214 9.88 -24.34 -9.95
C ARG A 214 9.48 -24.44 -11.43
N ASN A 215 8.91 -25.57 -11.83
CA ASN A 215 8.34 -25.74 -13.17
C ASN A 215 6.94 -25.11 -13.27
N LEU A 216 6.84 -23.83 -12.93
CA LEU A 216 5.59 -23.08 -12.79
C LEU A 216 5.65 -21.79 -13.63
N ALA A 217 4.86 -21.73 -14.70
CA ALA A 217 4.76 -20.55 -15.54
C ALA A 217 3.84 -19.49 -14.91
N MET A 218 4.26 -18.23 -14.99
CA MET A 218 3.51 -17.08 -14.50
C MET A 218 2.99 -16.28 -15.70
N LEU A 219 1.67 -16.25 -15.87
CA LEU A 219 0.99 -15.66 -17.03
C LEU A 219 0.15 -14.45 -16.61
N TYR A 220 0.14 -13.39 -17.41
CA TYR A 220 -0.59 -12.17 -17.11
C TYR A 220 -1.29 -11.65 -18.37
N ASP A 221 -2.58 -11.38 -18.25
CA ASP A 221 -3.37 -10.78 -19.30
C ASP A 221 -4.34 -9.70 -18.79
N TYR A 222 -4.44 -8.61 -19.54
CA TYR A 222 -5.30 -7.48 -19.29
C TYR A 222 -6.13 -7.21 -20.56
N LEU A 223 -7.44 -7.41 -20.45
CA LEU A 223 -8.40 -7.34 -21.54
C LEU A 223 -9.19 -6.04 -21.44
N GLY A 224 -8.60 -4.97 -21.97
CA GLY A 224 -9.23 -3.65 -22.09
C GLY A 224 -8.22 -2.51 -22.21
N GLU A 225 -8.70 -1.34 -22.61
CA GLU A 225 -7.85 -0.15 -22.80
C GLU A 225 -7.87 0.81 -21.61
N GLN A 226 -8.96 0.82 -20.84
CA GLN A 226 -9.10 1.65 -19.65
C GLN A 226 -8.27 1.07 -18.52
N THR A 227 -7.29 1.80 -18.01
CA THR A 227 -6.43 1.43 -16.89
C THR A 227 -6.61 2.34 -15.68
N GLN A 228 -7.09 3.57 -15.87
CA GLN A 228 -7.24 4.56 -14.80
C GLN A 228 -8.60 4.42 -14.10
N PHE A 229 -8.60 4.18 -12.79
CA PHE A 229 -9.81 4.02 -11.99
C PHE A 229 -9.74 4.80 -10.68
N GLN A 230 -10.90 5.13 -10.11
CA GLN A 230 -11.03 5.63 -8.74
C GLN A 230 -11.43 4.49 -7.80
N GLY A 231 -10.69 4.33 -6.69
CA GLY A 231 -10.90 3.26 -5.72
C GLY A 231 -9.80 3.21 -4.68
N ASP A 232 -9.75 2.14 -3.89
CA ASP A 232 -8.70 1.89 -2.90
C ASP A 232 -7.70 0.85 -3.45
N PRO A 233 -6.55 1.27 -4.02
CA PRO A 233 -5.59 0.34 -4.62
C PRO A 233 -4.92 -0.57 -3.58
N ALA A 234 -4.83 -0.15 -2.31
CA ALA A 234 -4.30 -1.01 -1.26
C ALA A 234 -5.23 -2.21 -1.03
N ARG A 235 -6.55 -2.01 -1.03
CA ARG A 235 -7.52 -3.10 -0.91
C ARG A 235 -7.59 -3.98 -2.14
N VAL A 236 -7.54 -3.40 -3.34
CA VAL A 236 -7.44 -4.20 -4.58
C VAL A 236 -6.17 -5.07 -4.55
N ARG A 237 -5.01 -4.49 -4.20
CA ARG A 237 -3.73 -5.21 -4.05
C ARG A 237 -3.85 -6.37 -3.06
N GLN A 238 -4.48 -6.14 -1.91
CA GLN A 238 -4.66 -7.14 -0.86
C GLN A 238 -5.53 -8.32 -1.31
N ILE A 239 -6.68 -8.05 -1.95
CA ILE A 239 -7.55 -9.08 -2.52
C ILE A 239 -6.75 -9.95 -3.51
N VAL A 240 -6.11 -9.32 -4.49
CA VAL A 240 -5.38 -10.02 -5.55
C VAL A 240 -4.18 -10.79 -5.00
N SER A 241 -3.46 -10.23 -4.03
CA SER A 241 -2.35 -10.90 -3.35
C SER A 241 -2.81 -12.18 -2.64
N ASN A 242 -3.97 -12.15 -1.99
CA ASN A 242 -4.52 -13.33 -1.31
C ASN A 242 -4.90 -14.44 -2.30
N LEU A 243 -5.44 -14.08 -3.47
CA LEU A 243 -5.75 -15.04 -4.52
C LEU A 243 -4.46 -15.65 -5.13
N LEU A 244 -3.49 -14.82 -5.48
CA LEU A 244 -2.21 -15.24 -6.06
C LEU A 244 -1.39 -16.11 -5.10
N ALA A 245 -1.36 -15.75 -3.81
CA ALA A 245 -0.66 -16.54 -2.80
C ALA A 245 -1.18 -17.97 -2.72
N ASN A 246 -2.50 -18.17 -2.82
CA ASN A 246 -3.08 -19.51 -2.85
C ASN A 246 -2.74 -20.26 -4.14
N ALA A 247 -2.87 -19.61 -5.30
CA ALA A 247 -2.52 -20.23 -6.58
C ALA A 247 -1.07 -20.72 -6.60
N VAL A 248 -0.12 -19.85 -6.21
CA VAL A 248 1.32 -20.22 -6.13
C VAL A 248 1.59 -21.32 -5.11
N LYS A 249 0.86 -21.32 -3.99
CA LYS A 249 1.01 -22.31 -2.92
C LYS A 249 0.51 -23.69 -3.33
N PHE A 250 -0.58 -23.78 -4.08
CA PHE A 250 -1.25 -25.05 -4.42
C PHE A 250 -0.93 -25.58 -5.82
N THR A 251 -0.10 -24.87 -6.60
CA THR A 251 0.39 -25.33 -7.90
C THR A 251 1.87 -25.66 -7.84
N ALA A 252 2.20 -26.95 -7.90
CA ALA A 252 3.60 -27.39 -7.94
C ALA A 252 4.23 -27.29 -9.34
N HIS A 253 3.44 -27.57 -10.38
CA HIS A 253 3.85 -27.52 -11.79
C HIS A 253 2.69 -27.04 -12.67
N GLY A 254 3.01 -26.52 -13.85
CA GLY A 254 2.03 -26.01 -14.81
C GLY A 254 2.05 -24.48 -14.87
N HIS A 255 0.93 -23.82 -14.62
CA HIS A 255 0.87 -22.35 -14.64
C HIS A 255 -0.08 -21.72 -13.63
N VAL A 256 0.23 -20.46 -13.28
CA VAL A 256 -0.68 -19.52 -12.63
C VAL A 256 -0.89 -18.34 -13.57
N ALA A 257 -2.15 -18.00 -13.87
CA ALA A 257 -2.50 -16.87 -14.74
C ALA A 257 -3.34 -15.82 -14.01
N LEU A 258 -3.00 -14.54 -14.15
CA LEU A 258 -3.82 -13.41 -13.74
C LEU A 258 -4.46 -12.78 -14.98
N VAL A 259 -5.77 -12.89 -15.13
CA VAL A 259 -6.54 -12.39 -16.26
C VAL A 259 -7.53 -11.34 -15.79
N THR A 260 -7.55 -10.17 -16.44
CA THR A 260 -8.47 -9.07 -16.09
C THR A 260 -9.38 -8.76 -17.26
N GLU A 261 -10.70 -8.85 -17.07
CA GLU A 261 -11.72 -8.40 -18.01
C GLU A 261 -12.36 -7.11 -17.52
N LEU A 262 -12.52 -6.14 -18.42
CA LEU A 262 -13.21 -4.88 -18.16
C LEU A 262 -14.51 -4.82 -18.97
N ARG A 263 -15.62 -4.50 -18.31
CA ARG A 263 -16.90 -4.28 -18.98
C ARG A 263 -17.46 -2.91 -18.60
N PRO A 264 -17.58 -1.97 -19.55
CA PRO A 264 -18.27 -0.71 -19.29
C PRO A 264 -19.74 -0.99 -18.95
N GLN A 265 -20.32 -0.18 -18.08
CA GLN A 265 -21.75 -0.22 -17.76
C GLN A 265 -22.40 1.08 -18.28
N PRO A 266 -23.62 1.01 -18.88
CA PRO A 266 -24.25 2.16 -19.54
C PRO A 266 -24.38 3.42 -18.67
N ASP A 267 -24.73 3.25 -17.39
CA ASP A 267 -25.04 4.35 -16.46
C ASP A 267 -24.35 4.16 -15.09
N GLY A 268 -23.13 3.60 -15.08
CA GLY A 268 -22.52 3.23 -13.80
C GLY A 268 -21.02 2.92 -13.84
N PRO A 269 -20.45 2.53 -12.70
CA PRO A 269 -19.05 2.13 -12.61
C PRO A 269 -18.78 0.92 -13.52
N TRP A 270 -17.54 0.83 -14.01
CA TRP A 270 -17.09 -0.31 -14.76
C TRP A 270 -17.17 -1.57 -13.90
N LEU A 271 -17.56 -2.68 -14.52
CA LEU A 271 -17.46 -3.99 -13.89
C LEU A 271 -16.11 -4.60 -14.26
N LEU A 272 -15.27 -4.77 -13.26
CA LEU A 272 -13.96 -5.38 -13.36
C LEU A 272 -14.08 -6.83 -12.90
N ARG A 273 -13.65 -7.77 -13.74
CA ARG A 273 -13.52 -9.18 -13.35
C ARG A 273 -12.05 -9.56 -13.41
N ILE A 274 -11.44 -9.74 -12.24
CA ILE A 274 -10.03 -10.13 -12.09
C ILE A 274 -10.02 -11.61 -11.69
N GLN A 275 -9.33 -12.44 -12.45
CA GLN A 275 -9.34 -13.89 -12.31
C GLN A 275 -7.92 -14.42 -12.10
N VAL A 276 -7.75 -15.28 -11.10
CA VAL A 276 -6.53 -16.04 -10.86
C VAL A 276 -6.84 -17.50 -11.21
N HIS A 277 -6.20 -17.98 -12.27
CA HIS A 277 -6.28 -19.36 -12.73
C HIS A 277 -5.05 -20.10 -12.27
N ASP A 278 -5.22 -21.30 -11.75
CA ASP A 278 -4.14 -22.18 -11.33
C ASP A 278 -4.38 -23.58 -11.88
N THR A 279 -3.31 -24.31 -12.25
CA THR A 279 -3.39 -25.72 -12.66
C THR A 279 -2.98 -26.66 -11.52
N GLY A 280 -3.25 -26.28 -10.27
CA GLY A 280 -2.89 -27.03 -9.09
C GLY A 280 -3.77 -28.25 -8.84
N THR A 281 -3.81 -28.70 -7.59
CA THR A 281 -4.55 -29.90 -7.17
C THR A 281 -6.06 -29.79 -7.36
N GLY A 282 -6.60 -28.58 -7.48
CA GLY A 282 -8.03 -28.33 -7.43
C GLY A 282 -8.68 -28.74 -6.10
N MET A 283 -10.00 -28.63 -6.04
CA MET A 283 -10.83 -28.88 -4.86
C MET A 283 -12.10 -29.63 -5.26
N ASP A 284 -12.61 -30.49 -4.38
CA ASP A 284 -13.94 -31.06 -4.51
C ASP A 284 -15.03 -30.05 -4.08
N ALA A 285 -16.30 -30.39 -4.33
CA ALA A 285 -17.43 -29.50 -4.04
C ALA A 285 -17.53 -29.14 -2.54
N ALA A 286 -17.29 -30.10 -1.65
CA ALA A 286 -17.36 -29.89 -0.20
C ALA A 286 -16.27 -28.93 0.30
N THR A 287 -15.05 -29.04 -0.24
CA THR A 287 -13.94 -28.14 0.07
C THR A 287 -14.20 -26.74 -0.50
N LEU A 288 -14.72 -26.65 -1.73
CA LEU A 288 -15.02 -25.38 -2.39
C LEU A 288 -16.05 -24.54 -1.61
N GLU A 289 -17.07 -25.16 -1.01
CA GLU A 289 -18.04 -24.46 -0.16
C GLU A 289 -17.46 -23.93 1.15
N ARG A 290 -16.42 -24.57 1.67
CA ARG A 290 -15.79 -24.22 2.96
C ARG A 290 -14.62 -23.26 2.81
N VAL A 291 -13.99 -23.17 1.63
CA VAL A 291 -12.73 -22.43 1.41
C VAL A 291 -12.81 -20.93 1.72
N PHE A 292 -14.02 -20.35 1.67
CA PHE A 292 -14.25 -18.93 1.96
C PHE A 292 -14.54 -18.65 3.45
N ARG A 293 -14.72 -19.68 4.27
CA ARG A 293 -14.98 -19.52 5.70
C ARG A 293 -13.67 -19.17 6.44
N PRO A 294 -13.73 -18.30 7.45
CA PRO A 294 -12.55 -17.89 8.19
C PRO A 294 -11.93 -19.07 8.96
N PHE A 295 -10.61 -19.13 9.01
CA PHE A 295 -9.81 -20.15 9.72
C PHE A 295 -9.96 -21.59 9.19
N GLU A 296 -10.65 -21.79 8.09
CA GLU A 296 -10.71 -23.10 7.43
C GLU A 296 -9.42 -23.38 6.66
N GLN A 297 -8.89 -24.59 6.84
CA GLN A 297 -7.72 -25.11 6.15
C GLN A 297 -8.06 -26.51 5.63
N GLY A 298 -7.75 -26.80 4.36
CA GLY A 298 -8.03 -28.09 3.72
C GLY A 298 -7.47 -29.30 4.48
N ASP A 299 -7.96 -30.49 4.13
CA ASP A 299 -7.80 -31.74 4.90
C ASP A 299 -6.38 -32.08 5.39
N ASN A 300 -6.37 -32.84 6.49
CA ASN A 300 -5.25 -33.19 7.38
C ASN A 300 -3.92 -33.62 6.72
N SER A 301 -3.90 -34.09 5.47
CA SER A 301 -2.69 -34.54 4.77
C SER A 301 -1.81 -33.40 4.26
N ALA A 302 -2.38 -32.22 3.95
CA ALA A 302 -1.65 -31.05 3.46
C ALA A 302 -1.16 -30.10 4.57
N ARG A 303 -1.57 -30.33 5.83
CA ARG A 303 -1.22 -29.49 7.00
C ARG A 303 0.28 -29.45 7.32
N ARG A 304 1.06 -30.45 6.89
CA ARG A 304 2.48 -30.56 7.25
C ARG A 304 3.44 -29.86 6.28
N GLN A 305 3.00 -29.49 5.08
CA GLN A 305 3.90 -28.92 4.07
C GLN A 305 3.63 -27.45 3.74
N HIS A 306 2.41 -26.94 3.91
CA HIS A 306 2.06 -25.59 3.45
C HIS A 306 1.16 -24.86 4.46
N GLY A 307 1.75 -24.37 5.55
CA GLY A 307 1.05 -23.58 6.56
C GLY A 307 0.48 -22.26 6.01
N GLY A 308 -0.73 -21.90 6.40
CA GLY A 308 -1.34 -20.58 6.13
C GLY A 308 -2.50 -20.37 7.10
N THR A 309 -2.86 -19.12 7.41
CA THR A 309 -3.83 -18.82 8.48
C THR A 309 -5.28 -19.18 8.18
N GLY A 310 -5.63 -19.50 6.93
CA GLY A 310 -7.02 -19.69 6.52
C GLY A 310 -7.83 -18.38 6.50
N LEU A 311 -7.19 -17.22 6.66
CA LEU A 311 -7.86 -15.92 6.67
C LEU A 311 -7.88 -15.23 5.30
N GLY A 312 -6.89 -15.49 4.44
CA GLY A 312 -6.69 -14.73 3.20
C GLY A 312 -7.92 -14.67 2.27
N LEU A 313 -8.58 -15.80 2.00
CA LEU A 313 -9.78 -15.83 1.15
C LEU A 313 -10.98 -15.17 1.83
N SER A 314 -11.19 -15.43 3.12
CA SER A 314 -12.28 -14.81 3.88
C SER A 314 -12.13 -13.29 3.94
N LEU A 315 -10.90 -12.79 4.05
CA LEU A 315 -10.59 -11.36 4.01
C LEU A 315 -10.80 -10.79 2.60
N ALA A 316 -10.38 -11.51 1.56
CA ALA A 316 -10.63 -11.10 0.18
C ALA A 316 -12.14 -10.95 -0.11
N CYS A 317 -12.97 -11.89 0.38
CA CYS A 317 -14.44 -11.79 0.28
C CYS A 317 -14.99 -10.54 0.98
N LYS A 318 -14.54 -10.27 2.22
CA LYS A 318 -14.99 -9.09 2.99
C LYS A 318 -14.58 -7.78 2.32
N LEU A 319 -13.33 -7.68 1.89
CA LEU A 319 -12.82 -6.50 1.18
C LEU A 319 -13.56 -6.28 -0.14
N ALA A 320 -13.79 -7.34 -0.93
CA ALA A 320 -14.57 -7.23 -2.15
C ALA A 320 -16.00 -6.75 -1.87
N ALA A 321 -16.66 -7.28 -0.84
CA ALA A 321 -18.00 -6.85 -0.43
C ALA A 321 -18.06 -5.37 -0.02
N LEU A 322 -17.07 -4.90 0.77
CA LEU A 322 -16.94 -3.47 1.12
C LEU A 322 -16.78 -2.59 -0.11
N MET A 323 -16.12 -3.10 -1.15
CA MET A 323 -15.95 -2.42 -2.44
C MET A 323 -17.13 -2.63 -3.42
N GLY A 324 -18.29 -3.10 -2.93
CA GLY A 324 -19.48 -3.31 -3.76
C GLY A 324 -19.36 -4.49 -4.74
N GLY A 325 -18.45 -5.42 -4.44
CA GLY A 325 -18.07 -6.55 -5.27
C GLY A 325 -18.30 -7.91 -4.60
N ARG A 326 -17.77 -8.97 -5.22
CA ARG A 326 -17.80 -10.33 -4.67
C ARG A 326 -16.64 -11.18 -5.16
N VAL A 327 -16.30 -12.21 -4.41
CA VAL A 327 -15.35 -13.25 -4.83
C VAL A 327 -16.11 -14.55 -5.08
N THR A 328 -15.77 -15.24 -6.16
CA THR A 328 -16.30 -16.55 -6.53
C THR A 328 -15.16 -17.48 -6.92
N ALA A 329 -15.40 -18.79 -6.91
CA ALA A 329 -14.43 -19.76 -7.39
C ALA A 329 -15.09 -20.93 -8.11
N THR A 330 -14.40 -21.47 -9.09
CA THR A 330 -14.67 -22.78 -9.68
C THR A 330 -13.43 -23.63 -9.57
N SER A 331 -13.58 -24.93 -9.29
CA SER A 331 -12.44 -25.82 -9.13
C SER A 331 -12.83 -27.25 -9.51
N VAL A 332 -11.87 -27.98 -10.06
CA VAL A 332 -12.04 -29.40 -10.41
C VAL A 332 -10.82 -30.16 -9.91
N PRO A 333 -10.98 -31.25 -9.13
CA PRO A 333 -9.87 -32.04 -8.63
C PRO A 333 -8.93 -32.48 -9.76
N GLY A 334 -7.63 -32.25 -9.58
CA GLY A 334 -6.56 -32.56 -10.53
C GLY A 334 -6.47 -31.65 -11.76
N ARG A 335 -7.35 -30.65 -11.92
CA ARG A 335 -7.31 -29.69 -13.03
C ARG A 335 -7.02 -28.25 -12.60
N GLY A 336 -7.06 -27.99 -11.30
CA GLY A 336 -6.81 -26.67 -10.71
C GLY A 336 -8.07 -25.86 -10.44
N SER A 337 -7.91 -24.56 -10.19
CA SER A 337 -8.99 -23.66 -9.78
C SER A 337 -8.96 -22.32 -10.51
N VAL A 338 -10.11 -21.66 -10.54
CA VAL A 338 -10.27 -20.28 -11.02
C VAL A 338 -10.96 -19.49 -9.92
N PHE A 339 -10.22 -18.60 -9.27
CA PHE A 339 -10.78 -17.62 -8.33
C PHE A 339 -11.04 -16.32 -9.08
N SER A 340 -12.26 -15.80 -8.99
CA SER A 340 -12.68 -14.57 -9.66
C SER A 340 -13.13 -13.55 -8.64
N VAL A 341 -12.62 -12.32 -8.72
CA VAL A 341 -13.18 -11.18 -7.99
C VAL A 341 -13.85 -10.22 -8.98
N GLU A 342 -15.07 -9.83 -8.65
CA GLU A 342 -15.85 -8.83 -9.37
C GLU A 342 -15.86 -7.55 -8.53
N LEU A 343 -15.37 -6.44 -9.09
CA LEU A 343 -15.35 -5.12 -8.45
C LEU A 343 -16.05 -4.09 -9.33
N ARG A 344 -16.62 -3.06 -8.70
CA ARG A 344 -17.26 -1.94 -9.39
C ARG A 344 -16.45 -0.68 -9.12
N LEU A 345 -15.70 -0.21 -10.12
CA LEU A 345 -14.87 1.00 -9.99
C LEU A 345 -15.27 2.06 -11.02
N ALA A 346 -15.26 3.32 -10.58
CA ALA A 346 -15.46 4.44 -11.50
C ALA A 346 -14.20 4.62 -12.36
N ALA A 347 -14.37 4.82 -13.67
CA ALA A 347 -13.25 5.17 -14.53
C ALA A 347 -12.77 6.59 -14.22
N ALA A 348 -11.46 6.77 -14.15
CA ALA A 348 -10.84 8.08 -14.11
C ALA A 348 -10.42 8.52 -15.52
N ALA A 349 -10.16 9.81 -15.68
CA ALA A 349 -9.61 10.33 -16.93
C ALA A 349 -8.29 9.64 -17.26
N GLN A 350 -8.18 9.13 -18.48
CA GLN A 350 -6.97 8.47 -18.97
C GLN A 350 -6.42 9.26 -20.18
N PRO A 351 -5.09 9.45 -20.27
CA PRO A 351 -4.50 10.00 -21.48
C PRO A 351 -4.84 9.13 -22.70
N ALA A 352 -5.09 9.80 -23.83
CA ALA A 352 -5.34 9.11 -25.09
C ALA A 352 -4.19 8.11 -25.36
N PRO A 353 -4.51 6.88 -25.78
CA PRO A 353 -3.48 5.89 -26.07
C PRO A 353 -2.55 6.43 -27.17
N ALA A 354 -1.23 6.28 -26.97
CA ALA A 354 -0.27 6.65 -28.00
C ALA A 354 -0.57 5.87 -29.28
N PRO A 355 -0.59 6.52 -30.45
CA PRO A 355 -0.86 5.85 -31.71
C PRO A 355 0.20 4.77 -31.95
N HIS A 356 -0.25 3.56 -32.24
CA HIS A 356 0.62 2.47 -32.71
C HIS A 356 0.30 2.18 -34.18
N ALA A 357 1.34 2.02 -34.99
CA ALA A 357 1.19 1.51 -36.35
C ALA A 357 1.28 -0.03 -36.28
N PRO A 358 0.28 -0.78 -36.79
CA PRO A 358 0.39 -2.22 -36.88
C PRO A 358 1.61 -2.62 -37.73
N GLY A 359 2.37 -3.59 -37.24
CA GLY A 359 3.62 -4.05 -37.87
C GLY A 359 3.82 -5.55 -37.74
N HIS A 360 5.04 -6.00 -38.03
CA HIS A 360 5.48 -7.38 -37.90
C HIS A 360 6.50 -7.52 -36.75
N ALA A 361 6.21 -8.40 -35.79
CA ALA A 361 7.07 -8.64 -34.63
C ALA A 361 7.64 -10.07 -34.59
N TRP A 362 8.92 -10.20 -34.28
CA TRP A 362 9.52 -11.48 -33.89
C TRP A 362 9.49 -11.63 -32.38
N LEU A 363 9.03 -12.79 -31.91
CA LEU A 363 8.96 -13.13 -30.49
C LEU A 363 9.92 -14.28 -30.23
N VAL A 364 11.06 -13.97 -29.63
CA VAL A 364 12.10 -14.96 -29.32
C VAL A 364 11.83 -15.52 -27.93
N VAL A 365 11.17 -16.67 -27.87
CA VAL A 365 10.68 -17.31 -26.64
C VAL A 365 10.80 -18.83 -26.76
N ARG A 366 11.39 -19.48 -25.77
CA ARG A 366 11.61 -20.94 -25.77
C ARG A 366 10.47 -21.72 -25.12
N SER A 367 9.87 -21.18 -24.06
CA SER A 367 8.92 -21.89 -23.23
C SER A 367 7.58 -22.13 -23.94
N ALA A 368 7.23 -23.39 -24.15
CA ALA A 368 5.98 -23.81 -24.79
C ALA A 368 4.71 -23.34 -24.04
N THR A 369 4.80 -23.12 -22.73
CA THR A 369 3.66 -22.71 -21.88
C THR A 369 3.39 -21.21 -21.96
N THR A 370 4.44 -20.38 -22.11
CA THR A 370 4.33 -18.91 -22.25
C THR A 370 4.26 -18.46 -23.71
N SER A 371 4.81 -19.26 -24.63
CA SER A 371 4.87 -18.99 -26.08
C SER A 371 3.54 -18.60 -26.72
N PRO A 372 2.36 -19.19 -26.39
CA PRO A 372 1.10 -18.77 -27.02
C PRO A 372 0.48 -17.49 -26.43
N TRP A 373 0.96 -16.97 -25.30
CA TRP A 373 0.29 -15.86 -24.60
C TRP A 373 0.73 -14.48 -25.08
N LEU A 374 2.04 -14.25 -25.18
CA LEU A 374 2.56 -12.96 -25.64
C LEU A 374 2.11 -12.60 -27.09
N PRO A 375 2.10 -13.54 -28.07
CA PRO A 375 1.50 -13.32 -29.39
C PRO A 375 0.10 -12.73 -29.31
N ARG A 376 -0.81 -13.38 -28.58
CA ARG A 376 -2.22 -12.97 -28.45
C ARG A 376 -2.39 -11.56 -27.89
N ARG A 377 -1.47 -11.12 -27.03
CA ARG A 377 -1.48 -9.76 -26.46
C ARG A 377 -1.06 -8.73 -27.51
N ILE A 378 -0.01 -9.02 -28.26
CA ILE A 378 0.53 -8.14 -29.31
C ILE A 378 -0.42 -8.09 -30.51
N GLU A 379 -0.99 -9.23 -30.91
CA GLU A 379 -1.94 -9.33 -32.03
C GLU A 379 -3.24 -8.54 -31.80
N ARG A 380 -3.67 -8.40 -30.53
CA ARG A 380 -4.80 -7.51 -30.18
C ARG A 380 -4.52 -6.03 -30.43
N LEU A 381 -3.25 -5.63 -30.55
CA LEU A 381 -2.85 -4.30 -31.02
C LEU A 381 -2.77 -4.21 -32.56
N GLY A 382 -3.22 -5.23 -33.29
CA GLY A 382 -3.21 -5.29 -34.74
C GLY A 382 -1.86 -5.70 -35.35
N TRP A 383 -0.92 -6.16 -34.54
CA TRP A 383 0.39 -6.62 -35.00
C TRP A 383 0.34 -8.07 -35.48
N THR A 384 1.18 -8.41 -36.44
CA THR A 384 1.44 -9.81 -36.84
C THR A 384 2.66 -10.30 -36.09
N THR A 385 2.61 -11.52 -35.56
CA THR A 385 3.70 -12.07 -34.76
C THR A 385 4.24 -13.36 -35.33
N GLU A 386 5.56 -13.56 -35.19
CA GLU A 386 6.24 -14.78 -35.55
C GLU A 386 7.05 -15.28 -34.34
N LEU A 387 6.83 -16.54 -33.94
CA LEU A 387 7.54 -17.17 -32.84
C LEU A 387 8.87 -17.73 -33.34
N ILE A 388 9.95 -17.38 -32.65
CA ILE A 388 11.30 -17.88 -32.89
C ILE A 388 11.80 -18.56 -31.61
N PRO A 389 12.32 -19.81 -31.67
CA PRO A 389 12.63 -20.57 -30.46
C PRO A 389 13.80 -20.03 -29.62
N ASP A 390 14.79 -19.41 -30.26
CA ASP A 390 16.03 -18.97 -29.63
C ASP A 390 16.71 -17.83 -30.38
N LEU A 391 17.65 -17.17 -29.70
CA LEU A 391 18.40 -16.05 -30.26
C LEU A 391 19.24 -16.45 -31.50
N ALA A 392 19.81 -17.66 -31.52
CA ALA A 392 20.66 -18.11 -32.62
C ALA A 392 19.87 -18.25 -33.94
N GLN A 393 18.62 -18.71 -33.87
CA GLN A 393 17.72 -18.76 -35.01
C GLN A 393 17.29 -17.36 -35.45
N ALA A 394 17.00 -16.46 -34.52
CA ALA A 394 16.69 -15.07 -34.85
C ALA A 394 17.85 -14.39 -35.59
N THR A 395 19.08 -14.57 -35.11
CA THR A 395 20.30 -14.01 -35.73
C THR A 395 20.55 -14.60 -37.12
N ARG A 396 20.48 -15.93 -37.27
CA ARG A 396 20.62 -16.58 -38.60
C ARG A 396 19.59 -16.06 -39.59
N ARG A 397 18.35 -15.87 -39.15
CA ARG A 397 17.28 -15.38 -40.01
C ARG A 397 17.49 -13.93 -40.43
N ALA A 398 17.96 -13.07 -39.52
CA ALA A 398 18.35 -11.70 -39.85
C ALA A 398 19.48 -11.68 -40.90
N GLN A 399 20.45 -12.59 -40.79
CA GLN A 399 21.58 -12.70 -41.72
C GLN A 399 21.21 -13.24 -43.11
N LEU A 400 20.26 -14.18 -43.19
CA LEU A 400 19.84 -14.80 -44.45
C LEU A 400 19.07 -13.84 -45.38
N GLY A 401 18.59 -12.71 -44.86
CA GLY A 401 17.79 -11.73 -45.61
C GLY A 401 16.32 -12.12 -45.75
N GLY A 402 15.44 -11.11 -45.81
CA GLY A 402 13.98 -11.29 -45.86
C GLY A 402 13.24 -10.02 -45.41
N ARG A 403 11.92 -10.10 -45.17
CA ARG A 403 11.18 -9.00 -44.53
C ARG A 403 11.65 -8.86 -43.08
N ALA A 404 12.44 -7.82 -42.81
CA ALA A 404 12.87 -7.50 -41.46
C ALA A 404 11.66 -7.20 -40.56
N PRO A 405 11.67 -7.62 -39.29
CA PRO A 405 10.62 -7.26 -38.35
C PRO A 405 10.74 -5.78 -37.97
N ASP A 406 9.61 -5.17 -37.66
CA ASP A 406 9.53 -3.81 -37.12
C ASP A 406 9.93 -3.78 -35.63
N CYS A 407 9.75 -4.92 -34.93
CA CYS A 407 10.13 -5.09 -33.53
C CYS A 407 10.53 -6.55 -33.25
N ILE A 408 11.47 -6.75 -32.34
CA ILE A 408 11.82 -8.04 -31.75
C ILE A 408 11.63 -7.96 -30.25
N VAL A 409 10.91 -8.93 -29.68
CA VAL A 409 10.82 -9.13 -28.23
C VAL A 409 11.62 -10.37 -27.86
N LEU A 410 12.71 -10.17 -27.12
CA LEU A 410 13.60 -11.22 -26.64
C LEU A 410 13.23 -11.55 -25.19
N ALA A 411 12.70 -12.74 -24.91
CA ALA A 411 12.45 -13.18 -23.55
C ALA A 411 13.68 -13.89 -22.96
N GLU A 412 13.88 -13.82 -21.64
CA GLU A 412 15.08 -14.40 -21.00
C GLU A 412 15.24 -15.92 -21.23
N ASP A 413 14.14 -16.66 -21.41
CA ASP A 413 14.15 -18.09 -21.68
C ASP A 413 14.60 -18.45 -23.11
N GLY A 414 14.58 -17.48 -24.02
CA GLY A 414 15.15 -17.58 -25.37
C GLY A 414 16.65 -17.29 -25.44
N LEU A 415 17.28 -16.98 -24.30
CA LEU A 415 18.72 -16.69 -24.19
C LEU A 415 19.46 -17.89 -23.59
N ASP A 416 20.64 -18.16 -24.13
CA ASP A 416 21.64 -19.08 -23.57
C ASP A 416 22.87 -18.33 -23.06
N ASP A 417 23.73 -19.00 -22.28
CA ASP A 417 24.97 -18.41 -21.71
C ASP A 417 25.93 -17.84 -22.78
N HIS A 418 25.82 -18.33 -24.02
CA HIS A 418 26.60 -17.89 -25.17
C HIS A 418 25.86 -16.91 -26.09
N SER A 419 24.74 -16.34 -25.64
CA SER A 419 23.94 -15.40 -26.43
C SER A 419 24.73 -14.15 -26.83
N ASP A 420 24.88 -13.97 -28.14
CA ASP A 420 25.50 -12.77 -28.72
C ASP A 420 24.41 -11.79 -29.20
N LEU A 421 24.00 -10.89 -28.30
CA LEU A 421 23.04 -9.82 -28.58
C LEU A 421 23.58 -8.83 -29.63
N GLU A 422 24.90 -8.63 -29.69
CA GLU A 422 25.55 -7.70 -30.60
C GLU A 422 25.56 -8.26 -32.03
N ALA A 423 25.71 -9.57 -32.20
CA ALA A 423 25.55 -10.23 -33.50
C ALA A 423 24.13 -10.08 -34.06
N LEU A 424 23.10 -10.27 -33.23
CA LEU A 424 21.72 -10.00 -33.65
C LEU A 424 21.57 -8.53 -34.06
N ARG A 425 22.07 -7.60 -33.24
CA ARG A 425 21.93 -6.18 -33.52
C ARG A 425 22.59 -5.77 -34.84
N ARG A 426 23.81 -6.27 -35.13
CA ARG A 426 24.53 -6.03 -36.39
C ARG A 426 23.82 -6.61 -37.62
N ALA A 427 23.08 -7.70 -37.46
CA ALA A 427 22.34 -8.33 -38.55
C ALA A 427 21.01 -7.64 -38.88
N LEU A 428 20.54 -6.71 -38.05
CA LEU A 428 19.24 -6.05 -38.20
C LEU A 428 19.36 -4.61 -38.71
N PRO A 429 18.37 -4.12 -39.46
CA PRO A 429 18.28 -2.71 -39.80
C PRO A 429 18.25 -1.80 -38.56
N ASP A 430 18.70 -0.55 -38.73
CA ASP A 430 18.68 0.41 -37.63
C ASP A 430 17.27 0.78 -37.15
N SER A 431 16.29 0.62 -38.03
CA SER A 431 14.87 0.82 -37.75
C SER A 431 14.23 -0.29 -36.91
N THR A 432 14.80 -1.49 -36.88
CA THR A 432 14.24 -2.62 -36.11
C THR A 432 14.47 -2.37 -34.62
N ARG A 433 13.37 -2.31 -33.87
CA ARG A 433 13.40 -2.17 -32.42
C ARG A 433 13.65 -3.52 -31.77
N VAL A 434 14.47 -3.55 -30.72
CA VAL A 434 14.74 -4.78 -29.97
C VAL A 434 14.46 -4.51 -28.50
N THR A 435 13.56 -5.29 -27.90
CA THR A 435 13.19 -5.21 -26.49
C THR A 435 13.53 -6.52 -25.80
N LEU A 436 14.37 -6.44 -24.78
CA LEU A 436 14.66 -7.52 -23.85
C LEU A 436 13.61 -7.53 -22.73
N LEU A 437 12.98 -8.67 -22.53
CA LEU A 437 11.92 -8.89 -21.55
C LEU A 437 12.46 -9.85 -20.48
N LEU A 438 12.60 -9.37 -19.24
CA LEU A 438 13.25 -10.08 -18.13
C LEU A 438 12.29 -10.36 -16.98
N ARG A 439 12.55 -11.40 -16.19
CA ARG A 439 11.87 -11.58 -14.89
C ARG A 439 12.45 -10.62 -13.85
N PRO A 440 11.65 -10.17 -12.85
CA PRO A 440 12.14 -9.31 -11.78
C PRO A 440 13.33 -9.89 -10.98
N ASP A 441 13.38 -11.21 -10.84
CA ASP A 441 14.43 -11.97 -10.13
C ASP A 441 15.64 -12.31 -11.02
N PHE A 442 15.66 -11.83 -12.27
CA PHE A 442 16.73 -12.13 -13.22
C PHE A 442 17.91 -11.15 -13.04
N HIS A 443 18.97 -11.61 -12.39
CA HIS A 443 20.18 -10.80 -12.14
C HIS A 443 21.35 -11.24 -13.03
N GLN A 444 21.53 -10.57 -14.17
CA GLN A 444 22.73 -10.68 -15.01
C GLN A 444 23.23 -9.29 -15.42
N PRO A 445 24.13 -8.67 -14.62
CA PRO A 445 24.64 -7.32 -14.89
C PRO A 445 25.28 -7.18 -16.28
N VAL A 446 26.04 -8.21 -16.70
CA VAL A 446 26.69 -8.26 -18.02
C VAL A 446 25.67 -8.22 -19.16
N LEU A 447 24.50 -8.85 -19.01
CA LEU A 447 23.46 -8.85 -20.02
C LEU A 447 22.83 -7.45 -20.18
N LEU A 448 22.58 -6.77 -19.05
CA LEU A 448 22.03 -5.41 -19.04
C LEU A 448 23.01 -4.41 -19.69
N GLU A 449 24.31 -4.52 -19.39
CA GLU A 449 25.35 -3.73 -20.03
C GLU A 449 25.40 -3.94 -21.55
N ARG A 450 25.33 -5.21 -22.00
CA ARG A 450 25.29 -5.56 -23.43
C ARG A 450 24.04 -5.03 -24.13
N ALA A 451 22.88 -5.14 -23.47
CA ALA A 451 21.62 -4.60 -23.99
C ALA A 451 21.70 -3.08 -24.16
N ALA A 452 22.26 -2.37 -23.17
CA ALA A 452 22.45 -0.92 -23.23
C ALA A 452 23.39 -0.50 -24.38
N ARG A 453 24.55 -1.15 -24.51
CA ARG A 453 25.50 -0.91 -25.62
C ARG A 453 24.88 -1.17 -26.99
N SER A 454 23.97 -2.12 -27.07
CA SER A 454 23.28 -2.49 -28.31
C SER A 454 22.00 -1.68 -28.58
N ARG A 455 21.71 -0.63 -27.80
CA ARG A 455 20.49 0.19 -27.89
C ARG A 455 19.19 -0.61 -27.81
N MET A 456 19.18 -1.67 -27.00
CA MET A 456 17.99 -2.49 -26.76
C MET A 456 17.21 -1.93 -25.56
N ALA A 457 15.89 -1.87 -25.67
CA ALA A 457 15.03 -1.56 -24.52
C ALA A 457 15.00 -2.75 -23.57
N VAL A 458 14.92 -2.50 -22.25
CA VAL A 458 14.77 -3.57 -21.25
C VAL A 458 13.49 -3.33 -20.47
N LEU A 459 12.62 -4.34 -20.43
CA LEU A 459 11.34 -4.32 -19.70
C LEU A 459 11.22 -5.55 -18.80
N LEU A 460 10.43 -5.42 -17.74
CA LEU A 460 10.16 -6.50 -16.80
C LEU A 460 8.84 -7.19 -17.10
N LYS A 461 8.81 -8.51 -16.93
CA LYS A 461 7.58 -9.31 -16.94
C LYS A 461 6.77 -9.04 -15.65
N PRO A 462 5.43 -9.07 -15.70
CA PRO A 462 4.63 -9.01 -16.91
C PRO A 462 4.56 -7.58 -17.46
N LEU A 463 4.35 -7.47 -18.77
CA LEU A 463 4.10 -6.19 -19.45
C LEU A 463 2.68 -5.70 -19.14
N THR A 464 2.55 -4.44 -18.73
CA THR A 464 1.29 -3.69 -18.69
C THR A 464 0.80 -3.36 -20.11
N PRO A 465 -0.48 -2.97 -20.30
CA PRO A 465 -0.97 -2.45 -21.59
C PRO A 465 -0.13 -1.26 -22.12
N ALA A 466 0.30 -0.36 -21.25
CA ALA A 466 1.13 0.78 -21.63
C ALA A 466 2.51 0.34 -22.12
N GLU A 467 3.22 -0.51 -21.37
CA GLU A 467 4.52 -1.06 -21.77
C GLU A 467 4.42 -1.88 -23.07
N LEU A 468 3.34 -2.65 -23.25
CA LEU A 468 3.08 -3.41 -24.46
C LEU A 468 2.90 -2.50 -25.69
N ARG A 469 2.20 -1.36 -25.53
CA ARG A 469 2.07 -0.35 -26.58
C ARG A 469 3.42 0.30 -26.89
N THR A 470 4.28 0.56 -25.90
CA THR A 470 5.64 1.06 -26.14
C THR A 470 6.46 0.07 -26.97
N VAL A 471 6.38 -1.22 -26.67
CA VAL A 471 7.01 -2.27 -27.50
C VAL A 471 6.45 -2.24 -28.94
N ALA A 472 5.18 -1.85 -29.10
CA ALA A 472 4.47 -1.77 -30.37
C ALA A 472 4.49 -0.37 -31.05
N SER A 473 5.08 0.69 -30.47
CA SER A 473 5.04 2.06 -31.03
C SER A 473 6.40 2.57 -31.53
N ALA A 474 6.37 3.43 -32.56
CA ALA A 474 7.58 4.01 -33.17
C ALA A 474 8.39 4.91 -32.19
N GLU A 475 7.78 5.35 -31.10
CA GLU A 475 8.35 6.25 -30.08
C GLU A 475 9.17 5.54 -29.00
N ALA A 476 9.34 4.22 -29.06
CA ALA A 476 10.20 3.45 -28.13
C ALA A 476 11.68 3.89 -28.10
N ARG A 477 12.06 4.92 -28.86
CA ARG A 477 13.41 5.48 -28.95
C ARG A 477 13.92 6.14 -27.67
N ARG A 478 13.07 6.40 -26.66
CA ARG A 478 13.50 6.90 -25.34
C ARG A 478 12.56 6.40 -24.24
N ALA A 479 12.84 5.25 -23.64
CA ALA A 479 12.50 5.07 -22.24
C ALA A 479 13.61 5.74 -21.41
N PRO A 480 13.30 6.57 -20.40
CA PRO A 480 14.33 7.05 -19.49
C PRO A 480 14.96 5.82 -18.86
N ALA A 481 16.29 5.75 -18.89
CA ALA A 481 17.01 4.83 -18.03
C ALA A 481 16.43 5.03 -16.63
N ARG A 482 15.81 4.00 -16.07
CA ARG A 482 15.73 3.90 -14.62
C ARG A 482 17.19 3.80 -14.20
N THR A 483 17.77 4.94 -13.87
CA THR A 483 18.99 5.04 -13.11
C THR A 483 18.71 4.33 -11.80
N GLU A 484 19.08 3.06 -11.72
CA GLU A 484 19.55 2.56 -10.44
C GLU A 484 20.77 3.43 -10.10
N PRO A 485 20.75 4.20 -9.00
CA PRO A 485 21.98 4.82 -8.54
C PRO A 485 22.84 3.70 -7.97
N SER A 486 23.62 3.06 -8.82
CA SER A 486 24.77 2.24 -8.45
C SER A 486 26.01 3.12 -8.56
N THR A 487 26.08 4.13 -7.70
CA THR A 487 27.32 4.85 -7.45
C THR A 487 27.82 4.45 -6.06
N PRO A 488 29.10 4.09 -5.88
CA PRO A 488 29.65 3.80 -4.55
C PRO A 488 29.47 5.04 -3.65
N MET A 489 28.88 4.78 -2.47
CA MET A 489 28.62 5.74 -1.39
C MET A 489 29.86 6.56 -1.01
N ARG A 490 29.73 7.88 -0.91
CA ARG A 490 30.76 8.76 -0.34
C ARG A 490 30.82 8.54 1.19
N PRO A 491 31.99 8.26 1.78
CA PRO A 491 32.15 8.22 3.24
C PRO A 491 32.00 9.61 3.85
N GLY A 492 31.26 9.74 4.97
CA GLY A 492 31.49 10.84 5.92
C GLY A 492 30.37 11.86 6.20
N MET A 493 29.18 11.74 5.60
CA MET A 493 28.02 12.60 5.96
C MET A 493 27.61 12.39 7.43
N HIS A 494 27.36 13.47 8.18
CA HIS A 494 26.94 13.42 9.58
C HIS A 494 25.42 13.52 9.72
N VAL A 495 24.80 12.43 10.19
CA VAL A 495 23.36 12.35 10.43
C VAL A 495 23.07 12.33 11.93
N LEU A 496 22.15 13.19 12.38
CA LEU A 496 21.59 13.14 13.73
C LEU A 496 20.28 12.35 13.70
N VAL A 497 20.17 11.30 14.51
CA VAL A 497 18.94 10.54 14.71
C VAL A 497 18.31 10.95 16.04
N VAL A 498 17.08 11.44 16.00
CA VAL A 498 16.32 11.85 17.19
C VAL A 498 15.14 10.90 17.36
N GLU A 499 15.17 10.07 18.40
CA GLU A 499 14.22 8.98 18.64
C GLU A 499 14.22 8.62 20.12
N ASP A 500 13.06 8.48 20.75
CA ASP A 500 12.95 8.24 22.21
C ASP A 500 13.18 6.76 22.60
N ASN A 501 13.04 5.85 21.64
CA ASN A 501 13.23 4.42 21.87
C ASN A 501 14.68 3.97 21.58
N PRO A 502 15.44 3.50 22.59
CA PRO A 502 16.84 3.09 22.42
C PRO A 502 17.06 2.00 21.38
N LEU A 503 16.06 1.14 21.16
CA LEU A 503 16.13 0.06 20.18
C LEU A 503 15.98 0.59 18.74
N ASN A 504 15.12 1.59 18.54
CA ASN A 504 14.96 2.24 17.24
C ASN A 504 16.20 3.10 16.91
N GLN A 505 16.78 3.78 17.91
CA GLN A 505 18.06 4.47 17.77
C GLN A 505 19.16 3.51 17.30
N LEU A 506 19.27 2.33 17.93
CA LEU A 506 20.26 1.32 17.55
C LEU A 506 20.08 0.89 16.09
N VAL A 507 18.86 0.51 15.68
CA VAL A 507 18.59 0.07 14.30
C VAL A 507 18.92 1.17 13.29
N ALA A 508 18.47 2.40 13.53
CA ALA A 508 18.74 3.55 12.67
C ALA A 508 20.26 3.81 12.54
N ARG A 509 20.96 3.83 13.68
CA ARG A 509 22.40 4.06 13.75
C ARG A 509 23.16 3.02 12.95
N GLU A 510 22.88 1.74 13.15
CA GLU A 510 23.58 0.67 12.44
C GLU A 510 23.30 0.71 10.92
N MET A 511 22.05 0.98 10.50
CA MET A 511 21.72 1.15 9.08
C MET A 511 22.52 2.29 8.44
N LEU A 512 22.58 3.45 9.11
CA LEU A 512 23.33 4.62 8.64
C LEU A 512 24.85 4.38 8.64
N MET A 513 25.40 3.65 9.63
CA MET A 513 26.82 3.28 9.66
C MET A 513 27.19 2.30 8.55
N VAL A 514 26.32 1.32 8.23
CA VAL A 514 26.47 0.45 7.05
C VAL A 514 26.48 1.29 5.76
N LEU A 515 25.74 2.40 5.75
CA LEU A 515 25.73 3.38 4.67
C LEU A 515 26.94 4.34 4.68
N GLY A 516 27.95 4.11 5.54
CA GLY A 516 29.20 4.88 5.56
C GLY A 516 29.09 6.28 6.17
N MET A 517 28.01 6.55 6.92
CA MET A 517 27.76 7.84 7.58
C MET A 517 28.29 7.88 9.01
N LYS A 518 28.60 9.09 9.47
CA LYS A 518 28.82 9.39 10.88
C LYS A 518 27.45 9.64 11.51
N VAL A 519 27.19 9.04 12.67
CA VAL A 519 25.87 9.12 13.30
C VAL A 519 25.98 9.62 14.73
N SER A 520 25.14 10.59 15.08
CA SER A 520 24.86 10.97 16.47
C SER A 520 23.41 10.62 16.79
N VAL A 521 23.12 10.35 18.06
CA VAL A 521 21.76 10.03 18.54
C VAL A 521 21.35 11.02 19.62
N ALA A 522 20.05 11.34 19.68
CA ALA A 522 19.42 12.13 20.72
C ALA A 522 18.11 11.46 21.13
N GLU A 523 17.79 11.47 22.43
CA GLU A 523 16.61 10.79 22.98
C GLU A 523 15.37 11.70 23.06
N SER A 524 15.54 13.00 22.83
CA SER A 524 14.48 14.01 22.95
C SER A 524 14.70 15.22 22.03
N GLY A 525 13.64 16.03 21.84
CA GLY A 525 13.73 17.30 21.12
C GLY A 525 14.70 18.29 21.77
N GLU A 526 14.79 18.32 23.10
CA GLU A 526 15.74 19.14 23.85
C GLU A 526 17.19 18.77 23.54
N GLU A 527 17.51 17.47 23.55
CA GLU A 527 18.84 16.98 23.23
C GLU A 527 19.20 17.24 21.77
N ALA A 528 18.23 17.12 20.86
CA ALA A 528 18.43 17.44 19.45
C ALA A 528 18.84 18.91 19.24
N LEU A 529 18.17 19.85 19.92
CA LEU A 529 18.53 21.27 19.91
C LEU A 529 19.95 21.51 20.45
N ALA A 530 20.28 20.89 21.59
CA ALA A 530 21.61 21.00 22.19
C ALA A 530 22.70 20.45 21.25
N HIS A 531 22.44 19.31 20.60
CA HIS A 531 23.35 18.71 19.63
C HIS A 531 23.57 19.62 18.42
N CYS A 532 22.49 20.14 17.82
CA CYS A 532 22.59 21.02 16.65
C CYS A 532 23.36 22.31 16.95
N LEU A 533 23.21 22.88 18.15
CA LEU A 533 23.95 24.06 18.60
C LEU A 533 25.45 23.79 18.82
N GLN A 534 25.80 22.59 19.26
CA GLN A 534 27.21 22.19 19.43
C GLN A 534 27.88 21.83 18.11
N GLN A 535 27.19 21.06 17.28
CA GLN A 535 27.69 20.59 15.99
C GLN A 535 26.52 20.42 15.01
N ALA A 536 26.42 21.33 14.04
CA ALA A 536 25.36 21.30 13.03
C ALA A 536 25.51 20.09 12.09
N PRO A 537 24.56 19.14 12.10
CA PRO A 537 24.61 17.95 11.25
C PRO A 537 24.36 18.29 9.78
N ASP A 538 24.63 17.34 8.89
CA ASP A 538 24.28 17.44 7.46
C ASP A 538 22.82 17.06 7.21
N LEU A 539 22.21 16.24 8.07
CA LEU A 539 20.81 15.87 8.02
C LEU A 539 20.31 15.42 9.40
N VAL A 540 19.04 15.69 9.70
CA VAL A 540 18.37 15.21 10.92
C VAL A 540 17.25 14.24 10.54
N LEU A 541 17.25 13.05 11.13
CA LEU A 541 16.09 12.16 11.17
C LEU A 541 15.36 12.41 12.48
N MET A 542 14.12 12.93 12.42
CA MET A 542 13.38 13.43 13.56
C MET A 542 12.12 12.61 13.81
N ASP A 543 12.06 11.88 14.93
CA ASP A 543 10.80 11.34 15.40
C ASP A 543 9.80 12.45 15.73
N ILE A 544 8.55 12.29 15.29
CA ILE A 544 7.49 13.24 15.59
C ILE A 544 7.01 13.06 17.03
N GLN A 545 6.85 11.83 17.50
CA GLN A 545 6.21 11.53 18.77
C GLN A 545 7.25 11.20 19.83
N MET A 546 7.64 12.19 20.63
CA MET A 546 8.57 12.01 21.74
C MET A 546 8.01 12.63 23.03
N PRO A 547 8.34 12.07 24.21
CA PRO A 547 8.00 12.68 25.50
C PRO A 547 8.69 14.04 25.69
N GLY A 548 7.99 14.99 26.32
CA GLY A 548 8.54 16.33 26.53
C GLY A 548 8.39 17.18 25.26
N MET A 549 9.51 17.60 24.66
CA MET A 549 9.47 18.29 23.38
C MET A 549 9.32 17.30 22.23
N ASP A 550 8.17 17.38 21.55
CA ASP A 550 7.90 16.59 20.35
C ASP A 550 8.72 17.08 19.14
N GLY A 551 8.78 16.27 18.08
CA GLY A 551 9.58 16.57 16.90
C GLY A 551 9.10 17.79 16.11
N VAL A 552 7.81 18.12 16.21
CA VAL A 552 7.21 19.29 15.55
C VAL A 552 7.70 20.57 16.21
N GLU A 553 7.63 20.64 17.54
CA GLU A 553 8.13 21.77 18.33
C GLU A 553 9.66 21.89 18.22
N ALA A 554 10.39 20.78 18.27
CA ALA A 554 11.84 20.76 18.06
C ALA A 554 12.22 21.34 16.68
N THR A 555 11.48 20.95 15.62
CA THR A 555 11.70 21.45 14.26
C THR A 555 11.45 22.95 14.17
N ARG A 556 10.34 23.46 14.74
CA ARG A 556 10.06 24.91 14.72
C ARG A 556 11.19 25.72 15.37
N ARG A 557 11.74 25.24 16.49
CA ARG A 557 12.86 25.89 17.17
C ARG A 557 14.14 25.83 16.35
N LEU A 558 14.46 24.70 15.74
CA LEU A 558 15.61 24.57 14.84
C LEU A 558 15.48 25.51 13.63
N ARG A 559 14.28 25.63 13.04
CA ARG A 559 14.00 26.57 11.94
C ARG A 559 14.13 28.03 12.37
N ALA A 560 13.68 28.39 13.56
CA ALA A 560 13.87 29.74 14.10
C ALA A 560 15.37 30.09 14.25
N LEU A 561 16.17 29.16 14.78
CA LEU A 561 17.63 29.29 14.89
C LEU A 561 18.35 29.29 13.53
N GLN A 562 17.77 28.70 12.49
CA GLN A 562 18.30 28.80 11.13
C GLN A 562 17.93 30.15 10.49
N ALA A 563 16.73 30.67 10.77
CA ALA A 563 16.26 31.95 10.25
C ALA A 563 16.99 33.16 10.86
N ASP A 564 17.39 33.07 12.14
CA ASP A 564 18.20 34.11 12.81
C ASP A 564 19.71 34.00 12.53
N GLY A 565 20.14 32.97 11.79
CA GLY A 565 21.52 32.74 11.39
C GLY A 565 22.40 32.05 12.44
N THR A 566 21.84 31.64 13.59
CA THR A 566 22.57 30.88 14.61
C THR A 566 23.02 29.51 14.10
N LEU A 567 22.19 28.86 13.27
CA LEU A 567 22.48 27.57 12.65
C LEU A 567 22.50 27.68 11.12
N ARG A 568 23.39 26.92 10.47
CA ARG A 568 23.32 26.73 9.02
C ARG A 568 22.05 25.95 8.65
N PRO A 569 21.48 26.17 7.45
CA PRO A 569 20.41 25.32 6.93
C PRO A 569 20.88 23.87 6.77
N PHE A 570 20.04 22.94 7.20
CA PHE A 570 20.19 21.51 6.95
C PHE A 570 18.80 20.86 6.85
N PRO A 571 18.68 19.76 6.09
CA PRO A 571 17.42 19.02 5.96
C PRO A 571 17.00 18.31 7.25
N ILE A 572 15.69 18.36 7.54
CA ILE A 572 15.03 17.67 8.65
C ILE A 572 13.98 16.74 8.05
N VAL A 573 14.18 15.43 8.22
CA VAL A 573 13.30 14.37 7.70
C VAL A 573 12.50 13.78 8.84
N ALA A 574 11.18 13.84 8.75
CA ALA A 574 10.25 13.30 9.75
C ALA A 574 10.25 11.77 9.76
N LEU A 575 10.26 11.14 10.94
CA LEU A 575 9.98 9.71 11.10
C LEU A 575 8.53 9.54 11.56
N THR A 576 7.65 9.11 10.66
CA THR A 576 6.19 9.03 10.91
C THR A 576 5.75 7.59 11.20
N ALA A 577 4.85 7.38 12.17
CA ALA A 577 4.31 6.04 12.45
C ALA A 577 3.42 5.51 11.30
N HIS A 578 2.71 6.40 10.60
CA HIS A 578 1.82 6.08 9.47
C HIS A 578 1.89 7.16 8.38
N ALA A 579 1.76 6.76 7.10
CA ALA A 579 1.63 7.68 5.96
C ALA A 579 0.23 8.33 5.89
N LEU A 580 -0.31 8.79 7.01
CA LEU A 580 -1.58 9.51 7.07
C LEU A 580 -1.36 10.97 6.66
N ALA A 581 -2.32 11.54 5.93
CA ALA A 581 -2.24 12.91 5.42
C ALA A 581 -2.09 13.97 6.54
N ALA A 582 -2.64 13.70 7.73
CA ALA A 582 -2.59 14.61 8.87
C ALA A 582 -1.17 14.78 9.44
N ASP A 583 -0.42 13.68 9.60
CA ASP A 583 0.96 13.72 10.13
C ASP A 583 1.91 14.39 9.13
N ARG A 584 1.69 14.16 7.83
CA ARG A 584 2.44 14.82 6.76
C ARG A 584 2.19 16.33 6.73
N GLN A 585 0.94 16.76 6.90
CA GLN A 585 0.58 18.18 6.91
C GLN A 585 1.23 18.90 8.11
N SER A 586 1.15 18.32 9.31
CA SER A 586 1.78 18.87 10.52
C SER A 586 3.32 18.97 10.37
N SER A 587 3.95 17.96 9.76
CA SER A 587 5.39 17.95 9.50
C SER A 587 5.84 19.06 8.55
N LEU A 588 5.08 19.26 7.45
CA LEU A 588 5.35 20.32 6.48
C LEU A 588 5.11 21.72 7.10
N GLU A 589 4.05 21.89 7.88
CA GLU A 589 3.76 23.15 8.59
C GLU A 589 4.81 23.49 9.65
N ALA A 590 5.43 22.47 10.27
CA ALA A 590 6.56 22.65 11.18
C ALA A 590 7.86 23.06 10.45
N GLY A 591 7.92 22.87 9.13
CA GLY A 591 9.07 23.15 8.30
C GLY A 591 10.01 21.97 8.07
N MET A 592 9.54 20.72 8.22
CA MET A 592 10.32 19.53 7.83
C MET A 592 10.35 19.39 6.29
N ASP A 593 11.44 18.89 5.74
CA ASP A 593 11.68 18.87 4.29
C ASP A 593 11.16 17.59 3.61
N GLU A 594 11.16 16.48 4.34
CA GLU A 594 10.70 15.17 3.85
C GLU A 594 10.23 14.28 5.01
N HIS A 595 9.70 13.11 4.70
CA HIS A 595 9.27 12.10 5.68
C HIS A 595 9.70 10.68 5.30
N LEU A 596 9.89 9.85 6.32
CA LEU A 596 10.13 8.41 6.25
C LEU A 596 9.15 7.70 7.17
N THR A 597 8.48 6.67 6.67
CA THR A 597 7.58 5.86 7.49
C THR A 597 8.35 4.89 8.36
N LYS A 598 7.95 4.79 9.62
CA LYS A 598 8.36 3.74 10.55
C LYS A 598 7.58 2.44 10.27
N PRO A 599 8.22 1.25 10.33
CA PRO A 599 9.65 1.05 10.57
C PRO A 599 10.49 1.48 9.36
N MET A 600 11.64 2.10 9.63
CA MET A 600 12.57 2.53 8.59
C MET A 600 13.11 1.31 7.84
N GLN A 601 12.94 1.32 6.51
CA GLN A 601 13.49 0.31 5.62
C GLN A 601 14.77 0.84 4.97
N PHE A 602 15.76 -0.03 4.83
CA PHE A 602 17.08 0.34 4.32
C PHE A 602 17.02 1.05 2.95
N GLU A 603 16.21 0.56 2.01
CA GLU A 603 16.06 1.18 0.68
C GLU A 603 15.35 2.54 0.71
N SER A 604 14.32 2.69 1.55
CA SER A 604 13.63 3.97 1.73
C SER A 604 14.55 5.02 2.34
N LEU A 605 15.30 4.61 3.38
CA LEU A 605 16.32 5.45 4.01
C LEU A 605 17.39 5.86 2.99
N ARG A 606 17.93 4.91 2.22
CA ARG A 606 18.91 5.17 1.16
C ARG A 606 18.39 6.16 0.13
N THR A 607 17.15 5.98 -0.32
CA THR A 607 16.52 6.85 -1.33
C THR A 607 16.44 8.30 -0.84
N VAL A 608 16.00 8.52 0.40
CA VAL A 608 15.92 9.88 0.98
C VAL A 608 17.33 10.47 1.14
N LEU A 609 18.29 9.69 1.62
CA LEU A 609 19.66 10.16 1.78
C LEU A 609 20.33 10.53 0.45
N ASP A 610 20.05 9.79 -0.63
CA ASP A 610 20.58 10.09 -1.96
C ASP A 610 20.03 11.43 -2.51
N GLN A 611 18.83 11.86 -2.10
CA GLN A 611 18.22 13.14 -2.52
C GLN A 611 18.90 14.35 -1.89
N TRP A 612 19.39 14.22 -0.65
CA TRP A 612 19.93 15.33 0.14
C TRP A 612 21.46 15.36 0.15
N ARG A 613 22.10 14.72 -0.84
CA ARG A 613 23.55 14.79 -1.03
C ARG A 613 23.95 16.17 -1.56
N PRO A 614 24.99 16.82 -1.01
CA PRO A 614 25.52 18.04 -1.61
C PRO A 614 26.10 17.75 -3.00
N ASP A 615 25.72 18.57 -3.99
CA ASP A 615 26.22 18.52 -5.36
C ASP A 615 27.74 18.74 -5.41
N ASP A 616 28.40 18.09 -6.37
CA ASP A 616 29.83 18.19 -6.63
C ASP A 616 30.18 19.53 -7.30
N PRO A 617 31.00 20.42 -6.69
CA PRO A 617 31.51 21.60 -7.40
C PRO A 617 32.55 21.26 -8.48
N GLY A 618 32.96 20.00 -8.62
CA GLY A 618 34.09 19.58 -9.46
C GLY A 618 33.79 19.12 -10.88
N LEU A 619 32.53 19.19 -11.37
CA LEU A 619 32.15 18.70 -12.71
C LEU A 619 31.33 19.69 -13.55
N THR A 620 31.47 20.98 -13.29
CA THR A 620 30.95 22.04 -14.15
C THR A 620 32.01 23.11 -14.35
N GLY A 621 32.52 23.24 -15.59
CA GLY A 621 33.40 24.32 -16.03
C GLY A 621 34.75 23.84 -16.58
N ASP A 622 34.77 23.43 -17.85
CA ASP A 622 35.74 23.88 -18.86
C ASP A 622 35.50 23.09 -20.17
N ASP A 623 34.46 23.49 -20.89
CA ASP A 623 34.33 23.30 -22.34
C ASP A 623 33.55 24.53 -22.87
N GLU A 624 34.13 25.73 -22.70
CA GLU A 624 33.79 26.87 -23.53
C GLU A 624 34.86 27.01 -24.62
N GLU A 625 34.45 26.64 -25.83
CA GLU A 625 35.14 26.91 -27.09
C GLU A 625 35.52 28.40 -27.17
N ALA A 626 36.81 28.68 -27.27
CA ALA A 626 37.31 30.00 -27.64
C ALA A 626 36.87 30.32 -29.08
N PRO A 627 36.22 31.48 -29.34
CA PRO A 627 35.97 31.91 -30.71
C PRO A 627 37.29 32.40 -31.31
N THR A 628 37.63 31.82 -32.46
CA THR A 628 38.72 32.26 -33.32
C THR A 628 38.48 33.71 -33.76
N ALA A 629 39.44 34.58 -33.44
CA ALA A 629 39.51 35.92 -33.98
C ALA A 629 39.99 35.87 -35.44
N ASN A 630 39.22 36.49 -36.33
CA ASN A 630 39.75 37.32 -37.40
C ASN A 630 38.81 38.50 -37.64
#